data_AF-A0A3D3KKU2-F1
#
_entry.id   AF-A0A3D3KKU2-F1
#
_cell.length_a   1.000
_cell.length_b   1.000
_cell.length_c   1.000
_cell.angle_alpha   90.00
_cell.angle_beta   90.00
_cell.angle_gamma   90.00
#
_symmetry.space_group_name_H-M   'P 1'
#
loop_
_entity.id
_entity.type
_entity.pdbx_description
1 polymer ?
#
loop_
_entity_poly.entity_id
_entity_poly.type
_entity_poly.pdbx_seq_one_letter_code
_entity_poly.pdbx_strand_id
1 'polypeptide(L)'
;MFGTSRMFVAIMVTLMSLFPLTTVVAISELEDAKETALMVEDYVEKVQAEAEGYFSKGRIDKETWERYCTINQYAKTTLRTMIMAVLFYEEAPNDTHRALISESTLSLIHILAVLDNFCNAIGIEAQPPIIC
;
A
#
# COMPACT_ATOMS: atom_id res chain seq x y z
N MET A 1 3.09 5.87 -30.03
CA MET A 1 3.39 5.76 -28.58
C MET A 1 2.08 5.94 -27.80
N PHE A 2 1.36 4.86 -27.48
CA PHE A 2 0.10 4.88 -26.70
C PHE A 2 -0.13 3.53 -25.98
N GLY A 3 0.94 2.86 -25.53
CA GLY A 3 0.87 1.47 -25.07
C GLY A 3 0.82 1.25 -23.55
N THR A 4 1.33 2.17 -22.75
CA THR A 4 1.59 1.92 -21.32
C THR A 4 0.42 2.31 -20.41
N SER A 5 -0.26 3.43 -20.69
CA SER A 5 -1.35 3.94 -19.84
C SER A 5 -2.58 3.02 -19.80
N ARG A 6 -2.98 2.45 -20.95
CA ARG A 6 -4.16 1.57 -21.02
C ARG A 6 -3.94 0.22 -20.35
N MET A 7 -2.72 -0.31 -20.46
CA MET A 7 -2.33 -1.57 -19.81
C MET A 7 -2.27 -1.39 -18.28
N PHE A 8 -1.79 -0.23 -17.83
CA PHE A 8 -1.73 0.11 -16.41
C PHE A 8 -3.12 0.24 -15.77
N VAL A 9 -4.04 0.95 -16.43
CA VAL A 9 -5.44 1.07 -15.99
C VAL A 9 -6.14 -0.30 -16.02
N ALA A 10 -5.89 -1.12 -17.05
CA ALA A 10 -6.45 -2.46 -17.12
C ALA A 10 -5.96 -3.36 -15.97
N ILE A 11 -4.67 -3.30 -15.61
CA ILE A 11 -4.12 -4.06 -14.47
C ILE A 11 -4.76 -3.59 -13.16
N MET A 12 -4.88 -2.28 -12.94
CA MET A 12 -5.54 -1.73 -11.75
C MET A 12 -7.02 -2.12 -11.66
N VAL A 13 -7.77 -2.06 -12.77
CA VAL A 13 -9.18 -2.47 -12.83
C VAL A 13 -9.34 -3.98 -12.65
N THR A 14 -8.41 -4.78 -13.18
CA THR A 14 -8.43 -6.24 -13.02
C THR A 14 -8.10 -6.63 -11.58
N LEU A 15 -7.14 -5.95 -10.95
CA LEU A 15 -6.83 -6.12 -9.53
C LEU A 15 -8.01 -5.67 -8.64
N MET A 16 -8.70 -4.58 -8.99
CA MET A 16 -9.89 -4.13 -8.24
C MET A 16 -11.12 -5.03 -8.42
N SER A 17 -11.22 -5.79 -9.50
CA SER A 17 -12.38 -6.67 -9.78
C SER A 17 -12.20 -8.11 -9.31
N LEU A 18 -10.98 -8.54 -9.00
CA LEU A 18 -10.68 -9.88 -8.52
C LEU A 18 -10.86 -10.07 -7.01
N PHE A 19 -11.01 -9.00 -6.24
CA PHE A 19 -11.17 -9.07 -4.78
C PHE A 19 -12.48 -8.39 -4.38
N PRO A 20 -13.42 -9.11 -3.73
CA PRO A 20 -14.64 -8.48 -3.24
C PRO A 20 -14.24 -7.41 -2.22
N LEU A 21 -14.60 -6.15 -2.51
CA LEU A 21 -14.49 -5.03 -1.58
C LEU A 21 -15.22 -5.39 -0.28
N THR A 22 -14.49 -5.89 0.71
CA THR A 22 -14.95 -5.86 2.09
C THR A 22 -14.85 -4.42 2.58
N THR A 23 -15.98 -3.73 2.42
CA THR A 23 -16.53 -2.70 3.31
C THR A 23 -15.51 -1.79 3.99
N VAL A 24 -15.36 -0.62 3.38
CA VAL A 24 -14.87 0.63 3.96
C VAL A 24 -15.55 0.87 5.31
N VAL A 25 -14.78 0.79 6.39
CA VAL A 25 -15.10 1.49 7.63
C VAL A 25 -14.62 2.91 7.44
N ALA A 26 -15.52 3.86 7.66
CA ALA A 26 -15.19 5.28 7.63
C ALA A 26 -14.23 5.55 8.79
N ILE A 27 -12.97 5.79 8.46
CA ILE A 27 -11.92 6.13 9.42
C ILE A 27 -12.36 7.39 10.15
N SER A 28 -12.64 7.21 11.44
CA SER A 28 -12.90 8.29 12.37
C SER A 28 -11.58 8.98 12.65
N GLU A 29 -11.47 10.20 12.12
CA GLU A 29 -10.67 11.29 12.67
C GLU A 29 -9.14 11.17 12.58
N LEU A 30 -8.59 12.21 11.99
CA LEU A 30 -7.19 12.53 11.72
C LEU A 30 -6.17 12.24 12.85
N GLU A 31 -6.63 12.03 14.09
CA GLU A 31 -5.79 11.67 15.24
C GLU A 31 -5.02 10.35 15.00
N ASP A 32 -5.65 9.37 14.34
CA ASP A 32 -5.04 8.05 14.12
C ASP A 32 -4.22 7.97 12.83
N ALA A 33 -4.21 9.02 12.01
CA ALA A 33 -3.53 9.00 10.70
C ALA A 33 -2.01 8.91 10.84
N LYS A 34 -1.43 9.52 11.88
CA LYS A 34 0.02 9.40 12.18
C LYS A 34 0.39 8.00 12.63
N GLU A 35 -0.39 7.44 13.55
CA GLU A 35 -0.18 6.10 14.07
C GLU A 35 -0.32 5.07 12.95
N THR A 36 -1.34 5.21 12.09
CA THR A 36 -1.53 4.41 10.89
C THR A 36 -0.30 4.47 9.97
N ALA A 37 0.21 5.66 9.69
CA ALA A 37 1.39 5.81 8.84
C ALA A 37 2.62 5.08 9.41
N LEU A 38 2.85 5.18 10.73
CA LEU A 38 3.94 4.47 11.40
C LEU A 38 3.76 2.95 11.35
N MET A 39 2.58 2.44 11.67
CA MET A 39 2.28 1.01 11.61
C MET A 39 2.49 0.43 10.20
N VAL A 40 2.12 1.20 9.18
CA VAL A 40 2.31 0.79 7.78
C VAL A 40 3.77 0.86 7.35
N GLU A 41 4.51 1.87 7.81
CA GLU A 41 5.96 1.98 7.56
C GLU A 41 6.68 0.74 8.09
N ASP A 42 6.48 0.40 9.36
CA ASP A 42 7.07 -0.77 10.02
C ASP A 42 6.75 -2.07 9.27
N TYR A 43 5.49 -2.25 8.87
CA TYR A 43 5.05 -3.42 8.11
C TYR A 43 5.76 -3.52 6.76
N VAL A 44 5.79 -2.44 6.00
CA VAL A 44 6.41 -2.39 4.66
C VAL A 44 7.91 -2.67 4.75
N GLU A 45 8.60 -2.14 5.76
CA GLU A 45 10.02 -2.41 5.99
C GLU A 45 10.29 -3.88 6.34
N LYS A 46 9.47 -4.45 7.24
CA LYS A 46 9.59 -5.86 7.61
C LYS A 46 9.40 -6.78 6.41
N VAL A 47 8.32 -6.56 5.64
CA VAL A 47 8.02 -7.33 4.43
C VAL A 47 9.15 -7.23 3.41
N GLN A 48 9.75 -6.05 3.27
CA GLN A 48 10.89 -5.88 2.38
C GLN A 48 12.11 -6.68 2.81
N ALA A 49 12.48 -6.64 4.09
CA ALA A 49 13.61 -7.42 4.58
C ALA A 49 13.41 -8.93 4.32
N GLU A 50 12.20 -9.44 4.51
CA GLU A 50 11.88 -10.84 4.22
C GLU A 50 11.94 -11.16 2.73
N ALA A 51 11.35 -10.31 1.88
CA ALA A 51 11.36 -10.50 0.43
C ALA A 51 12.78 -10.45 -0.17
N GLU A 52 13.62 -9.53 0.29
CA GLU A 52 15.05 -9.48 -0.07
C GLU A 52 15.78 -10.76 0.36
N GLY A 53 15.46 -11.27 1.56
CA GLY A 53 15.96 -12.54 2.05
C GLY A 53 15.55 -13.75 1.18
N TYR A 54 14.34 -13.74 0.63
CA TYR A 54 13.86 -14.81 -0.26
C TYR A 54 14.53 -14.73 -1.63
N PHE A 55 14.64 -13.54 -2.19
CA PHE A 55 15.30 -13.32 -3.48
C PHE A 55 16.79 -13.67 -3.43
N SER A 56 17.52 -13.19 -2.42
CA SER A 56 18.95 -13.47 -2.25
C SER A 56 19.27 -14.96 -2.07
N LYS A 57 18.33 -15.74 -1.53
CA LYS A 57 18.43 -17.20 -1.39
C LYS A 57 17.94 -17.96 -2.63
N GLY A 58 17.50 -17.27 -3.69
CA GLY A 58 16.97 -17.88 -4.91
C GLY A 58 15.63 -18.60 -4.72
N ARG A 59 14.86 -18.26 -3.68
CA ARG A 59 13.55 -18.87 -3.40
C ARG A 59 12.43 -18.34 -4.28
N ILE A 60 12.61 -17.14 -4.82
CA ILE A 60 11.72 -16.54 -5.81
C ILE A 60 12.53 -16.18 -7.05
N ASP A 61 11.90 -16.33 -8.22
CA ASP A 61 12.51 -15.97 -9.48
C ASP A 61 12.54 -14.44 -9.69
N LYS A 62 13.23 -14.00 -10.75
CA LYS A 62 13.40 -12.59 -11.06
C LYS A 62 12.10 -11.88 -11.43
N GLU A 63 11.17 -12.54 -12.12
CA GLU A 63 9.88 -11.96 -12.51
C GLU A 63 9.01 -11.72 -11.26
N THR A 64 8.96 -12.70 -10.37
CA THR A 64 8.29 -12.59 -9.07
C THR A 64 8.89 -11.47 -8.22
N TRP A 65 10.22 -11.33 -8.21
CA TRP A 65 10.89 -10.22 -7.52
C TRP A 65 10.55 -8.84 -8.11
N GLU A 66 10.51 -8.71 -9.45
CA GLU A 66 10.15 -7.46 -10.12
C GLU A 66 8.69 -7.05 -9.84
N ARG A 67 7.78 -8.04 -9.80
CA ARG A 67 6.38 -7.81 -9.39
C ARG A 67 6.27 -7.35 -7.94
N TYR A 68 7.01 -8.00 -7.03
CA TYR A 68 7.11 -7.56 -5.64
C TYR A 68 7.59 -6.11 -5.53
N CYS A 69 8.71 -5.77 -6.19
CA CYS A 69 9.29 -4.42 -6.17
C CYS A 69 8.28 -3.37 -6.63
N THR A 70 7.49 -3.70 -7.65
CA THR A 70 6.45 -2.81 -8.17
C THR A 70 5.37 -2.55 -7.13
N ILE A 71 4.81 -3.60 -6.50
CA ILE A 71 3.78 -3.47 -5.47
C ILE A 71 4.31 -2.70 -4.26
N ASN A 72 5.50 -3.06 -3.78
CA ASN A 72 6.15 -2.40 -2.65
C ASN A 72 6.42 -0.91 -2.93
N GLN A 73 6.84 -0.57 -4.15
CA GLN A 73 7.04 0.83 -4.55
C GLN A 73 5.73 1.62 -4.53
N TYR A 74 4.61 1.02 -4.95
CA TYR A 74 3.30 1.66 -4.82
C TYR A 74 2.91 1.88 -3.36
N ALA A 75 3.10 0.89 -2.49
CA ALA A 75 2.82 1.03 -1.05
C ALA A 75 3.60 2.19 -0.44
N LYS A 76 4.92 2.26 -0.69
CA LYS A 76 5.78 3.34 -0.21
C LYS A 76 5.40 4.71 -0.73
N THR A 77 5.07 4.82 -2.02
CA THR A 77 4.66 6.10 -2.60
C THR A 77 3.35 6.58 -1.99
N THR A 78 2.36 5.70 -1.83
CA THR A 78 1.07 6.03 -1.21
C THR A 78 1.24 6.42 0.26
N LEU A 79 2.06 5.69 1.02
CA LEU A 79 2.39 6.02 2.40
C LEU A 79 3.02 7.42 2.51
N ARG A 80 3.97 7.75 1.63
CA ARG A 80 4.58 9.10 1.60
C ARG A 80 3.54 10.18 1.31
N THR A 81 2.62 9.94 0.38
CA THR A 81 1.52 10.89 0.11
C THR A 81 0.65 11.11 1.34
N MET A 82 0.31 10.03 2.06
CA MET A 82 -0.45 10.11 3.31
C MET A 82 0.30 10.92 4.38
N ILE A 83 1.58 10.60 4.62
CA ILE A 83 2.43 11.32 5.58
C ILE A 83 2.47 12.81 5.25
N MET A 84 2.72 13.17 3.99
CA MET A 84 2.75 14.57 3.58
C MET A 84 1.40 15.26 3.77
N ALA A 85 0.29 14.57 3.46
CA ALA A 85 -1.05 15.12 3.65
C ALA A 85 -1.36 15.37 5.14
N VAL A 86 -0.95 14.47 6.02
CA VAL A 86 -1.05 14.63 7.48
C VAL A 86 -0.24 15.84 7.94
N LEU A 87 1.03 15.95 7.53
CA LEU A 87 1.90 17.08 7.91
C LEU A 87 1.33 18.43 7.43
N PHE A 88 0.84 18.49 6.19
CA PHE A 88 0.22 19.71 5.66
C PHE A 88 -1.11 20.06 6.35
N TYR A 89 -1.89 19.06 6.76
CA TYR A 89 -3.10 19.31 7.54
C TYR A 89 -2.77 19.87 8.92
N GLU A 90 -1.71 19.38 9.58
CA GLU A 90 -1.29 19.91 10.88
C GLU A 90 -0.78 21.36 10.81
N GLU A 91 -0.05 21.69 9.75
CA GLU A 91 0.45 23.05 9.53
C GLU A 91 -0.68 24.01 9.13
N ALA A 92 -1.60 23.57 8.26
CA ALA A 92 -2.70 24.36 7.75
C ALA A 92 -3.97 23.50 7.56
N PRO A 93 -4.81 23.37 8.60
CA PRO A 93 -6.01 22.54 8.55
C PRO A 93 -6.99 23.04 7.49
N ASN A 94 -7.31 22.19 6.51
CA ASN A 94 -8.33 22.48 5.51
C ASN A 94 -8.96 21.17 4.96
N ASP A 95 -10.12 21.32 4.32
CA ASP A 95 -10.89 20.19 3.80
C ASP A 95 -10.17 19.42 2.68
N THR A 96 -9.35 20.10 1.88
CA THR A 96 -8.56 19.48 0.81
C THR A 96 -7.53 18.49 1.37
N HIS A 97 -6.78 18.90 2.41
CA HIS A 97 -5.80 18.04 3.07
C HIS A 97 -6.49 16.88 3.80
N ARG A 98 -7.64 17.13 4.44
CA ARG A 98 -8.46 16.07 5.07
C ARG A 98 -8.94 15.03 4.05
N ALA A 99 -9.42 15.48 2.89
CA ALA A 99 -9.83 14.59 1.80
C ALA A 99 -8.64 13.77 1.29
N LEU A 100 -7.48 14.40 1.09
CA LEU A 100 -6.27 13.70 0.64
C LEU A 100 -5.79 12.64 1.64
N ILE A 101 -5.89 12.90 2.95
CA ILE A 101 -5.60 11.90 3.99
C ILE A 101 -6.57 10.71 3.86
N SER A 102 -7.86 10.98 3.69
CA SER A 102 -8.88 9.92 3.56
C SER A 102 -8.65 9.07 2.30
N GLU A 103 -8.42 9.71 1.15
CA GLU A 103 -8.16 9.04 -0.14
C GLU A 103 -6.87 8.22 -0.13
N SER A 104 -5.81 8.77 0.45
CA SER A 104 -4.52 8.08 0.56
C SER A 104 -4.59 6.90 1.52
N THR A 105 -5.33 7.02 2.63
CA THR A 105 -5.53 5.90 3.57
C THR A 105 -6.33 4.77 2.93
N LEU A 106 -7.40 5.09 2.20
CA LEU A 106 -8.16 4.08 1.44
C LEU A 106 -7.29 3.38 0.39
N SER A 107 -6.46 4.16 -0.32
CA SER A 107 -5.50 3.61 -1.29
C SER A 107 -4.46 2.71 -0.62
N LEU A 108 -4.04 3.07 0.59
CA LEU A 108 -3.08 2.32 1.39
C LEU A 108 -3.66 0.98 1.86
N ILE A 109 -4.90 0.95 2.32
CA ILE A 109 -5.61 -0.29 2.68
C ILE A 109 -5.61 -1.26 1.48
N HIS A 110 -5.97 -0.77 0.29
CA HIS A 110 -6.01 -1.61 -0.91
C HIS A 110 -4.64 -2.14 -1.30
N ILE A 111 -3.60 -1.29 -1.33
CA ILE A 111 -2.27 -1.72 -1.76
C ILE A 111 -1.63 -2.68 -0.74
N LEU A 112 -1.90 -2.50 0.56
CA LEU A 112 -1.45 -3.41 1.60
C LEU A 112 -2.13 -4.77 1.51
N ALA A 113 -3.42 -4.83 1.20
CA ALA A 113 -4.09 -6.09 0.93
C ALA A 113 -3.50 -6.82 -0.29
N VAL A 114 -3.12 -6.08 -1.34
CA VAL A 114 -2.43 -6.66 -2.51
C VAL A 114 -1.04 -7.16 -2.13
N LEU A 115 -0.29 -6.38 -1.34
CA LEU A 115 1.05 -6.74 -0.87
C LEU A 115 1.00 -8.00 0.02
N ASP A 116 0.09 -8.04 0.99
CA ASP A 116 -0.11 -9.16 1.89
C ASP A 116 -0.44 -10.45 1.13
N ASN A 117 -1.43 -10.39 0.23
CA ASN A 117 -1.79 -11.54 -0.61
C ASN A 117 -0.62 -12.02 -1.48
N PHE A 118 0.15 -11.09 -2.04
CA PHE A 118 1.33 -11.44 -2.82
C PHE A 118 2.40 -12.12 -1.95
N CYS A 119 2.70 -11.56 -0.79
CA CYS A 119 3.65 -12.11 0.18
C CYS A 119 3.25 -13.50 0.65
N ASN A 120 1.99 -13.70 1.02
CA ASN A 120 1.46 -15.00 1.42
C ASN A 120 1.59 -16.03 0.28
N ALA A 121 1.34 -15.64 -0.97
CA ALA A 121 1.49 -16.52 -2.12
C ALA A 121 2.94 -16.97 -2.37
N ILE A 122 3.94 -16.18 -1.97
CA ILE A 122 5.36 -16.52 -2.08
C ILE A 122 5.94 -17.09 -0.77
N GLY A 123 5.09 -17.34 0.24
CA GLY A 123 5.46 -17.94 1.51
C GLY A 123 6.13 -16.98 2.51
N ILE A 124 5.84 -15.69 2.41
CA ILE A 124 6.22 -14.65 3.38
C ILE A 124 5.00 -14.35 4.24
N GLU A 125 5.07 -14.70 5.53
CA GLU A 125 3.98 -14.50 6.48
C GLU A 125 4.21 -13.22 7.29
N ALA A 126 3.60 -12.12 6.85
CA ALA A 126 3.61 -10.86 7.59
C ALA A 126 2.17 -10.43 7.84
N GLN A 127 1.76 -10.29 9.10
CA GLN A 127 0.44 -9.76 9.42
C GLN A 127 0.38 -8.26 9.06
N PRO A 128 -0.53 -7.83 8.16
CA PRO A 128 -0.72 -6.43 7.87
C PRO A 128 -1.33 -5.71 9.10
N PRO A 129 -1.03 -4.41 9.27
CA PRO A 129 -1.63 -3.63 10.34
C PRO A 129 -3.14 -3.51 10.14
N ILE A 130 -3.88 -3.50 11.24
CA ILE A 130 -5.32 -3.24 11.22
C ILE A 130 -5.49 -1.72 11.12
N ILE A 131 -5.97 -1.25 9.97
CA ILE A 131 -6.29 0.15 9.72
C ILE A 131 -7.81 0.29 9.88
N CYS A 132 -8.25 0.99 10.92
CA CYS A 132 -9.66 1.19 11.30
C CYS A 132 -10.20 2.52 10.79
#